data_AF-A0A961KIZ9-F1
#
_entry.id   AF-A0A961KIZ9-F1
#
_cell.length_a   1.000
_cell.length_b   1.000
_cell.length_c   1.000
_cell.angle_alpha   90.00
_cell.angle_beta   90.00
_cell.angle_gamma   90.00
#
_symmetry.space_group_name_H-M   'P 1'
#
loop_
_entity.id
_entity.type
_entity.pdbx_description
1 polymer ?
#
loop_
_entity_poly.entity_id
_entity_poly.type
_entity_poly.pdbx_seq_one_letter_code
_entity_poly.pdbx_strand_id
1 'polypeptide(L)'
;LSSYQRAQASSHLPPYNQVLATQGQRGLLRTYRNEQLGIASPQIQMQQPQVQTAAAPVPAPAPAPAPQPQQTVTARADNAELPNFTFGQVDRSANDHCNEISVLTAANGGLTTAGRVTDSEFAMNEQFCLARTHAMAESARIEATIPNMTSDQIEKQCKGLTQAVAPQLANLGTDRPERVVAATAKFLRSSGKPMDQLASGGKVCLGVGYRIDDPQMALGSAVLLTAAGDLGYGEIVGHHLREGFGVAQADPQLAGDWIRMAVNAVQNGGNVVLGQTPDRLAVLNEAMNGGGGTGGLPTFPSASGD
;
A
#
# COMPACT_ATOMS: atom_id res chain seq x y z
N LEU A 1 43.74 -17.94 -8.02
CA LEU A 1 42.28 -18.14 -7.84
C LEU A 1 41.50 -17.19 -8.77
N SER A 2 40.31 -17.57 -9.26
CA SER A 2 39.50 -16.83 -10.26
C SER A 2 38.51 -15.82 -9.62
N SER A 3 37.93 -14.91 -10.42
CA SER A 3 37.18 -13.71 -9.99
C SER A 3 35.87 -13.97 -9.27
N TYR A 4 35.16 -15.05 -9.61
CA TYR A 4 33.92 -15.44 -8.92
C TYR A 4 34.17 -15.76 -7.44
N GLN A 5 35.23 -16.52 -7.16
CA GLN A 5 35.68 -16.75 -5.78
C GLN A 5 36.15 -15.46 -5.09
N ARG A 6 36.54 -14.43 -5.86
CA ARG A 6 36.99 -13.12 -5.34
C ARG A 6 35.83 -12.18 -4.97
N ALA A 7 34.66 -12.26 -5.61
CA ALA A 7 33.53 -11.37 -5.32
C ALA A 7 32.74 -11.75 -4.06
N GLN A 8 32.63 -13.05 -3.75
CA GLN A 8 32.01 -13.52 -2.49
C GLN A 8 32.84 -13.19 -1.25
N ALA A 9 34.15 -13.01 -1.43
CA ALA A 9 35.06 -12.68 -0.34
C ALA A 9 35.05 -11.18 0.04
N SER A 10 34.41 -10.31 -0.75
CA SER A 10 34.27 -8.88 -0.42
C SER A 10 32.97 -8.61 0.36
N SER A 11 33.13 -8.23 1.63
CA SER A 11 32.16 -8.31 2.73
C SER A 11 31.14 -7.16 2.88
N HIS A 12 30.78 -6.44 1.82
CA HIS A 12 30.03 -5.16 1.99
C HIS A 12 28.78 -4.94 1.12
N LEU A 13 28.18 -5.96 0.50
CA LEU A 13 26.85 -5.83 -0.13
C LEU A 13 25.95 -7.05 0.18
N PRO A 14 24.69 -6.88 0.63
CA PRO A 14 23.80 -8.02 0.90
C PRO A 14 23.27 -8.72 -0.36
N PRO A 15 23.01 -10.04 -0.30
CA PRO A 15 22.49 -10.81 -1.43
C PRO A 15 20.95 -10.72 -1.56
N TYR A 16 20.43 -9.55 -1.95
CA TYR A 16 18.98 -9.26 -1.97
C TYR A 16 18.13 -10.25 -2.77
N ASN A 17 18.59 -10.65 -3.97
CA ASN A 17 17.83 -11.58 -4.83
C ASN A 17 17.61 -12.94 -4.15
N GLN A 18 18.56 -13.38 -3.31
CA GLN A 18 18.49 -14.67 -2.64
C GLN A 18 17.66 -14.60 -1.36
N VAL A 19 17.69 -13.46 -0.66
CA VAL A 19 16.79 -13.19 0.47
C VAL A 19 15.35 -13.12 0.00
N LEU A 20 15.07 -12.49 -1.14
CA LEU A 20 13.73 -12.47 -1.73
C LEU A 20 13.25 -13.87 -2.10
N ALA A 21 14.10 -14.68 -2.72
CA ALA A 21 13.75 -16.03 -3.15
C ALA A 21 13.53 -17.01 -1.97
N THR A 22 14.21 -16.83 -0.84
CA THR A 22 14.17 -17.78 0.28
C THR A 22 13.31 -17.32 1.46
N GLN A 23 13.15 -16.02 1.66
CA GLN A 23 12.46 -15.42 2.81
C GLN A 23 11.36 -14.42 2.39
N GLY A 24 11.15 -14.25 1.08
CA GLY A 24 10.17 -13.33 0.52
C GLY A 24 10.47 -11.87 0.81
N GLN A 25 9.50 -11.01 0.52
CA GLN A 25 9.58 -9.55 0.74
C GLN A 25 9.84 -9.19 2.22
N ARG A 26 9.41 -10.03 3.17
CA ARG A 26 9.69 -9.84 4.60
C ARG A 26 11.17 -10.03 4.95
N GLY A 27 11.88 -10.91 4.25
CA GLY A 27 13.33 -11.05 4.38
C GLY A 27 14.05 -9.79 3.91
N LEU A 28 13.65 -9.26 2.75
CA LEU A 28 14.23 -8.04 2.19
C LEU A 28 14.09 -6.84 3.12
N LEU A 29 12.90 -6.65 3.71
CA LEU A 29 12.64 -5.52 4.61
C LEU A 29 13.48 -5.59 5.90
N ARG A 30 13.77 -6.80 6.40
CA ARG A 30 14.66 -7.00 7.56
C ARG A 30 16.11 -6.69 7.19
N THR A 31 16.55 -7.11 6.02
CA THR A 31 17.88 -6.79 5.47
C THR A 31 18.06 -5.27 5.31
N TYR A 32 17.08 -4.58 4.71
CA TYR A 32 17.10 -3.12 4.57
C TYR A 32 17.11 -2.37 5.90
N ARG A 33 16.31 -2.83 6.88
CA ARG A 33 16.30 -2.26 8.23
C ARG A 33 17.65 -2.39 8.92
N ASN A 34 18.32 -3.54 8.79
CA ASN A 34 19.61 -3.78 9.42
C ASN A 34 20.71 -2.90 8.81
N GLU A 35 20.68 -2.67 7.50
CA GLU A 35 21.62 -1.77 6.83
C GLU A 35 21.45 -0.31 7.26
N GLN A 36 20.21 0.18 7.39
CA GLN A 36 19.94 1.54 7.91
C GLN A 36 20.41 1.73 9.36
N LEU A 37 20.47 0.65 10.14
CA LEU A 37 20.96 0.66 11.52
C LEU A 37 22.47 0.35 11.62
N GLY A 38 23.17 0.18 10.49
CA GLY A 38 24.60 -0.17 10.47
C GLY A 38 24.91 -1.60 10.96
N ILE A 39 23.91 -2.47 11.05
CA ILE A 39 24.02 -3.85 11.51
C ILE A 39 24.33 -4.75 10.31
N ALA A 40 25.41 -5.52 10.37
CA ALA A 40 25.81 -6.41 9.27
C ALA A 40 24.76 -7.50 8.99
N SER A 41 24.38 -7.66 7.71
CA SER A 41 23.38 -8.65 7.29
C SER A 41 23.92 -10.10 7.30
N PRO A 42 23.12 -11.10 7.68
CA PRO A 42 23.55 -12.49 7.73
C PRO A 42 23.84 -13.04 6.32
N GLN A 43 25.07 -13.48 6.09
CA GLN A 43 25.50 -14.17 4.88
C GLN A 43 25.00 -15.63 4.96
N ILE A 44 24.05 -16.02 4.11
CA ILE A 44 23.57 -17.41 4.06
C ILE A 44 24.55 -18.21 3.20
N GLN A 45 25.39 -19.03 3.83
CA GLN A 45 26.25 -19.99 3.15
C GLN A 45 25.43 -21.18 2.61
N MET A 46 25.59 -21.50 1.33
CA MET A 46 25.03 -22.69 0.68
C MET A 46 25.78 -23.96 1.11
N GLN A 47 25.09 -25.01 1.54
CA GLN A 47 25.57 -26.39 1.39
C GLN A 47 24.45 -27.42 1.15
N GLN A 48 24.71 -28.29 0.17
CA GLN A 48 23.99 -29.48 -0.29
C GLN A 48 24.30 -30.73 0.59
N PRO A 49 23.59 -31.87 0.42
CA PRO A 49 23.49 -32.95 1.40
C PRO A 49 24.58 -34.04 1.27
N GLN A 50 24.98 -34.69 2.39
CA GLN A 50 25.06 -36.16 2.60
C GLN A 50 25.94 -36.63 3.81
N VAL A 51 25.50 -37.76 4.40
CA VAL A 51 26.18 -38.92 5.09
C VAL A 51 27.03 -38.83 6.39
N GLN A 52 26.51 -39.56 7.40
CA GLN A 52 27.07 -40.64 8.27
C GLN A 52 28.26 -40.48 9.26
N THR A 53 28.00 -41.01 10.47
CA THR A 53 28.89 -41.52 11.56
C THR A 53 29.65 -40.47 12.40
N ALA A 54 29.92 -40.59 13.72
CA ALA A 54 29.94 -41.71 14.67
C ALA A 54 29.61 -41.25 16.12
N ALA A 55 29.31 -42.20 17.01
CA ALA A 55 28.83 -42.00 18.38
C ALA A 55 29.92 -41.73 19.44
N ALA A 56 29.55 -41.06 20.54
CA ALA A 56 30.28 -40.96 21.80
C ALA A 56 29.35 -41.33 23.00
N PRO A 57 29.88 -41.83 24.13
CA PRO A 57 29.11 -42.67 25.07
C PRO A 57 28.21 -41.88 26.02
N VAL A 58 27.07 -42.49 26.35
CA VAL A 58 26.01 -41.96 27.25
C VAL A 58 26.28 -42.40 28.69
N PRO A 59 26.19 -41.51 29.71
CA PRO A 59 26.24 -41.91 31.13
C PRO A 59 24.95 -42.62 31.57
N ALA A 60 25.08 -43.51 32.56
CA ALA A 60 24.00 -44.36 33.10
C ALA A 60 22.80 -43.57 33.65
N PRO A 61 21.56 -44.09 33.52
CA PRO A 61 20.37 -43.43 34.05
C PRO A 61 20.24 -43.60 35.57
N ALA A 62 19.86 -42.51 36.25
CA ALA A 62 19.46 -42.50 37.65
C ALA A 62 18.04 -43.11 37.84
N PRO A 63 17.71 -43.64 39.03
CA PRO A 63 16.41 -44.30 39.26
C PRO A 63 15.23 -43.33 39.20
N ALA A 64 14.10 -43.82 38.67
CA ALA A 64 12.85 -43.09 38.55
C ALA A 64 12.22 -42.77 39.94
N PRO A 65 11.66 -41.57 40.15
CA PRO A 65 10.88 -41.25 41.34
C PRO A 65 9.56 -42.02 41.40
N ALA A 66 9.13 -42.37 42.62
CA ALA A 66 7.87 -43.05 42.91
C ALA A 66 6.63 -42.21 42.53
N PRO A 67 5.51 -42.85 42.13
CA PRO A 67 4.30 -42.16 41.72
C PRO A 67 3.64 -41.40 42.88
N GLN A 68 3.39 -40.12 42.69
CA GLN A 68 2.56 -39.30 43.58
C GLN A 68 1.06 -39.54 43.28
N PRO A 69 0.18 -39.48 44.30
CA PRO A 69 -1.26 -39.63 44.10
C PRO A 69 -1.83 -38.52 43.21
N GLN A 70 -2.62 -38.93 42.22
CA GLN A 70 -3.33 -38.03 41.30
C GLN A 70 -4.27 -37.10 42.09
N GLN A 71 -4.01 -35.80 41.99
CA GLN A 71 -4.97 -34.78 42.40
C GLN A 71 -6.18 -34.88 41.46
N THR A 72 -7.36 -35.05 42.04
CA THR A 72 -8.64 -34.97 41.35
C THR A 72 -8.78 -33.58 40.74
N VAL A 73 -8.77 -33.52 39.41
CA VAL A 73 -9.08 -32.28 38.67
C VAL A 73 -10.55 -31.96 38.94
N THR A 74 -10.81 -30.83 39.59
CA THR A 74 -12.15 -30.27 39.70
C THR A 74 -12.72 -30.07 38.30
N ALA A 75 -13.92 -30.58 38.06
CA ALA A 75 -14.64 -30.36 36.81
C ALA A 75 -14.69 -28.86 36.50
N ARG A 76 -14.41 -28.51 35.23
CA ARG A 76 -14.56 -27.14 34.72
C ARG A 76 -15.99 -26.69 35.01
N ALA A 77 -16.15 -25.56 35.70
CA ALA A 77 -17.46 -24.97 35.91
C ALA A 77 -18.11 -24.69 34.54
N ASP A 78 -19.28 -25.27 34.30
CA ASP A 78 -20.15 -24.99 33.16
C ASP A 78 -20.82 -23.62 33.33
N ASN A 79 -20.02 -22.56 33.34
CA ASN A 79 -20.49 -21.23 32.96
C ASN A 79 -19.95 -20.97 31.56
N ALA A 80 -20.51 -21.67 30.57
CA ALA A 80 -20.28 -21.40 29.16
C ALA A 80 -21.08 -20.16 28.73
N GLU A 81 -20.76 -18.99 29.30
CA GLU A 81 -21.03 -17.75 28.57
C GLU A 81 -20.00 -17.68 27.45
N LEU A 82 -20.50 -17.80 26.21
CA LEU A 82 -19.70 -17.58 25.03
C LEU A 82 -19.16 -16.14 25.06
N PRO A 83 -17.88 -15.92 24.73
CA PRO A 83 -17.31 -14.58 24.74
C PRO A 83 -18.10 -13.67 23.78
N ASN A 84 -18.68 -12.60 24.31
CA ASN A 84 -19.41 -11.60 23.54
C ASN A 84 -18.42 -10.51 23.08
N PHE A 85 -18.16 -10.46 21.79
CA PHE A 85 -17.31 -9.42 21.18
C PHE A 85 -18.18 -8.32 20.60
N THR A 86 -17.99 -7.10 21.10
CA THR A 86 -18.54 -5.91 20.44
C THR A 86 -17.54 -5.45 19.38
N PHE A 87 -17.91 -5.61 18.11
CA PHE A 87 -17.09 -5.15 17.00
C PHE A 87 -17.49 -3.71 16.63
N GLY A 88 -16.52 -2.80 16.63
CA GLY A 88 -16.70 -1.45 16.10
C GLY A 88 -16.69 -1.44 14.57
N GLN A 89 -17.10 -0.32 13.98
CA GLN A 89 -16.85 -0.07 12.56
C GLN A 89 -15.35 0.16 12.37
N VAL A 90 -14.75 -0.53 11.40
CA VAL A 90 -13.34 -0.37 11.02
C VAL A 90 -13.34 0.30 9.65
N ASP A 91 -12.56 1.37 9.51
CA ASP A 91 -12.38 2.02 8.21
C ASP A 91 -11.75 1.03 7.22
N ARG A 92 -12.11 1.16 5.94
CA ARG A 92 -11.55 0.32 4.89
C ARG A 92 -10.05 0.58 4.76
N SER A 93 -9.25 -0.48 4.83
CA SER A 93 -7.79 -0.42 4.73
C SER A 93 -7.33 -0.39 3.27
N ALA A 94 -6.58 0.64 2.90
CA ALA A 94 -5.93 0.70 1.59
C ALA A 94 -4.78 -0.31 1.51
N ASN A 95 -4.16 -0.62 2.64
CA ASN A 95 -3.09 -1.61 2.73
C ASN A 95 -3.59 -3.02 2.44
N ASP A 96 -4.67 -3.44 3.10
CA ASP A 96 -5.24 -4.78 2.89
C ASP A 96 -5.75 -4.93 1.46
N HIS A 97 -6.44 -3.91 0.94
CA HIS A 97 -6.88 -3.87 -0.46
C HIS A 97 -5.71 -4.05 -1.42
N CYS A 98 -4.64 -3.27 -1.27
CA CYS A 98 -3.51 -3.37 -2.18
C CYS A 98 -2.68 -4.64 -2.00
N ASN A 99 -2.67 -5.24 -0.81
CA ASN A 99 -2.08 -6.56 -0.61
C ASN A 99 -2.85 -7.62 -1.41
N GLU A 100 -4.18 -7.62 -1.33
CA GLU A 100 -5.02 -8.54 -2.10
C GLU A 100 -4.84 -8.36 -3.61
N ILE A 101 -4.92 -7.12 -4.10
CA ILE A 101 -4.72 -6.79 -5.51
C ILE A 101 -3.34 -7.24 -5.99
N SER A 102 -2.28 -7.05 -5.19
CA SER A 102 -0.93 -7.46 -5.58
C SER A 102 -0.80 -8.98 -5.80
N VAL A 103 -1.52 -9.79 -5.02
CA VAL A 103 -1.54 -11.25 -5.17
C VAL A 103 -2.24 -11.62 -6.47
N LEU A 104 -3.38 -10.99 -6.75
CA LEU A 104 -4.14 -11.22 -7.98
C LEU A 104 -3.37 -10.77 -9.22
N THR A 105 -2.72 -9.61 -9.18
CA THR A 105 -1.85 -9.10 -10.23
C THR A 105 -0.73 -10.10 -10.53
N ALA A 106 -0.09 -10.64 -9.49
CA ALA A 106 0.96 -11.65 -9.66
C ALA A 106 0.40 -12.95 -10.29
N ALA A 107 -0.77 -13.40 -9.87
CA ALA A 107 -1.45 -14.56 -10.45
C ALA A 107 -1.83 -14.35 -11.92
N ASN A 108 -2.17 -13.12 -12.31
CA ASN A 108 -2.53 -12.73 -13.67
C ASN A 108 -1.31 -12.46 -14.58
N GLY A 109 -0.08 -12.66 -14.09
CA GLY A 109 1.14 -12.51 -14.88
C GLY A 109 1.71 -11.09 -14.93
N GLY A 110 1.25 -10.21 -14.03
CA GLY A 110 1.70 -8.83 -13.93
C GLY A 110 0.57 -7.82 -14.16
N LEU A 111 0.95 -6.55 -14.23
CA LEU A 111 0.02 -5.44 -14.35
C LEU A 111 -0.72 -5.44 -15.70
N THR A 112 -1.97 -5.00 -15.65
CA THR A 112 -2.74 -4.67 -16.85
C THR A 112 -2.02 -3.61 -17.68
N THR A 113 -2.01 -3.82 -18.99
CA THR A 113 -1.39 -2.93 -19.98
C THR A 113 -2.45 -2.38 -20.92
N ALA A 114 -2.15 -1.26 -21.57
CA ALA A 114 -3.08 -0.64 -22.52
C ALA A 114 -3.42 -1.59 -23.67
N GLY A 115 -4.68 -1.57 -24.10
CA GLY A 115 -5.27 -2.50 -25.06
C GLY A 115 -5.56 -3.89 -24.50
N ARG A 116 -5.37 -4.11 -23.20
CA ARG A 116 -5.64 -5.40 -22.52
C ARG A 116 -6.55 -5.24 -21.30
N VAL A 117 -7.29 -4.14 -21.17
CA VAL A 117 -8.24 -3.99 -20.06
C VAL A 117 -9.50 -4.80 -20.35
N THR A 118 -9.58 -5.98 -19.75
CA THR A 118 -10.77 -6.85 -19.80
C THR A 118 -11.65 -6.73 -18.56
N ASP A 119 -11.05 -6.35 -17.44
CA ASP A 119 -11.73 -6.03 -16.18
C ASP A 119 -11.32 -4.62 -15.76
N SER A 120 -12.24 -3.68 -15.95
CA SER A 120 -11.99 -2.27 -15.67
C SER A 120 -11.81 -1.99 -14.19
N GLU A 121 -12.58 -2.65 -13.33
CA GLU A 121 -12.47 -2.46 -11.88
C GLU A 121 -11.12 -2.97 -11.38
N PHE A 122 -10.72 -4.16 -11.82
CA PHE A 122 -9.42 -4.72 -11.47
C PHE A 122 -8.26 -3.84 -11.98
N ALA A 123 -8.31 -3.40 -13.24
CA ALA A 123 -7.28 -2.51 -13.78
C ALA A 123 -7.19 -1.19 -13.00
N MET A 124 -8.32 -0.59 -12.62
CA MET A 124 -8.33 0.62 -11.78
C MET A 124 -7.72 0.35 -10.40
N ASN A 125 -7.97 -0.81 -9.81
CA ASN A 125 -7.37 -1.20 -8.53
C ASN A 125 -5.85 -1.39 -8.62
N GLU A 126 -5.36 -1.99 -9.70
CA GLU A 126 -3.92 -2.06 -9.96
C GLU A 126 -3.30 -0.67 -10.06
N GLN A 127 -3.95 0.23 -10.80
CA GLN A 127 -3.49 1.60 -10.92
C GLN A 127 -3.44 2.29 -9.56
N PHE A 128 -4.48 2.20 -8.74
CA PHE A 128 -4.45 2.75 -7.39
C PHE A 128 -3.22 2.30 -6.58
N CYS A 129 -2.95 0.99 -6.58
CA CYS A 129 -1.88 0.42 -5.76
C CYS A 129 -0.48 0.81 -6.26
N LEU A 130 -0.33 1.04 -7.57
CA LEU A 130 0.88 1.66 -8.13
C LEU A 130 1.04 3.11 -7.67
N ALA A 131 -0.01 3.93 -7.78
CA ALA A 131 0.04 5.32 -7.35
C ALA A 131 0.36 5.44 -5.86
N ARG A 132 -0.27 4.60 -5.02
CA ARG A 132 0.04 4.47 -3.58
C ARG A 132 1.52 4.16 -3.34
N THR A 133 2.08 3.20 -4.09
CA THR A 133 3.50 2.83 -3.98
C THR A 133 4.42 4.00 -4.34
N HIS A 134 4.10 4.73 -5.41
CA HIS A 134 4.85 5.93 -5.79
C HIS A 134 4.74 7.04 -4.75
N ALA A 135 3.56 7.26 -4.17
CA ALA A 135 3.37 8.26 -3.13
C ALA A 135 4.21 7.96 -1.87
N MET A 136 4.26 6.70 -1.43
CA MET A 136 5.12 6.29 -0.31
C MET A 136 6.61 6.46 -0.63
N ALA A 137 7.04 6.05 -1.83
CA ALA A 137 8.43 6.18 -2.24
C ALA A 137 8.86 7.66 -2.33
N GLU A 138 8.00 8.52 -2.85
CA GLU A 138 8.26 9.95 -2.95
C GLU A 138 8.32 10.61 -1.57
N SER A 139 7.37 10.29 -0.68
CA SER A 139 7.40 10.73 0.71
C SER A 139 8.72 10.35 1.40
N ALA A 140 9.16 9.09 1.27
CA ALA A 140 10.41 8.64 1.88
C ALA A 140 11.65 9.41 1.39
N ARG A 141 11.68 9.80 0.10
CA ARG A 141 12.75 10.65 -0.45
C ARG A 141 12.73 12.05 0.14
N ILE A 142 11.55 12.66 0.26
CA ILE A 142 11.41 14.00 0.82
C ILE A 142 11.73 13.98 2.32
N GLU A 143 11.23 13.00 3.07
CA GLU A 143 11.50 12.83 4.50
C GLU A 143 13.01 12.75 4.78
N ALA A 144 13.79 12.07 3.92
CA ALA A 144 15.24 11.99 4.05
C ALA A 144 15.96 13.35 3.93
N THR A 145 15.29 14.39 3.41
CA THR A 145 15.83 15.75 3.30
C THR A 145 15.42 16.66 4.46
N ILE A 146 14.56 16.21 5.38
CA ILE A 146 14.08 17.00 6.50
C ILE A 146 15.07 16.88 7.67
N PRO A 147 15.86 17.92 7.98
CA PRO A 147 16.77 17.85 9.11
C PRO A 147 16.00 17.96 10.42
N ASN A 148 16.54 17.35 11.48
CA ASN A 148 16.10 17.57 12.86
C ASN A 148 14.63 17.19 13.16
N MET A 149 14.02 16.29 12.38
CA MET A 149 12.71 15.72 12.69
C MET A 149 12.76 14.18 12.68
N THR A 150 12.19 13.55 13.70
CA THR A 150 11.97 12.10 13.73
C THR A 150 10.71 11.72 12.95
N SER A 151 10.56 10.44 12.57
CA SER A 151 9.35 9.96 11.90
C SER A 151 8.07 10.24 12.70
N ASP A 152 8.10 10.07 14.03
CA ASP A 152 6.95 10.37 14.89
C ASP A 152 6.60 11.86 14.92
N GLN A 153 7.61 12.73 14.85
CA GLN A 153 7.39 14.17 14.75
C GLN A 153 6.77 14.55 13.41
N ILE A 154 7.21 13.93 12.32
CA ILE A 154 6.64 14.11 10.97
C ILE A 154 5.18 13.65 10.96
N GLU A 155 4.89 12.46 11.49
CA GLU A 155 3.51 11.95 11.60
C GLU A 155 2.61 12.91 12.39
N LYS A 156 3.10 13.46 13.51
CA LYS A 156 2.36 14.44 14.30
C LYS A 156 2.06 15.71 13.52
N GLN A 157 3.00 16.20 12.70
CA GLN A 157 2.74 17.33 11.80
C GLN A 157 1.67 16.98 10.77
N CYS A 158 1.72 15.78 10.19
CA CYS A 158 0.74 15.34 9.21
C CYS A 158 -0.66 15.18 9.80
N LYS A 159 -0.78 14.72 11.05
CA LYS A 159 -2.07 14.74 11.77
C LYS A 159 -2.62 16.16 11.94
N GLY A 160 -1.77 17.11 12.33
CA GLY A 160 -2.15 18.52 12.44
C GLY A 160 -2.60 19.12 11.11
N LEU A 161 -1.89 18.81 10.01
CA LEU A 161 -2.29 19.24 8.67
C LEU A 161 -3.62 18.60 8.23
N THR A 162 -3.81 17.31 8.51
CA THR A 162 -5.06 16.60 8.21
C THR A 162 -6.25 17.24 8.91
N GLN A 163 -6.12 17.57 10.19
CA GLN A 163 -7.15 18.28 10.96
C GLN A 163 -7.44 19.67 10.37
N ALA A 164 -6.41 20.38 9.90
CA ALA A 164 -6.58 21.70 9.30
C ALA A 164 -7.29 21.65 7.93
N VAL A 165 -7.06 20.59 7.15
CA VAL A 165 -7.68 20.38 5.83
C VAL A 165 -9.08 19.78 5.93
N ALA A 166 -9.41 19.07 7.01
CA ALA A 166 -10.68 18.35 7.17
C ALA A 166 -11.95 19.16 6.79
N PRO A 167 -12.09 20.46 7.11
CA PRO A 167 -13.26 21.24 6.68
C PRO A 167 -13.43 21.34 5.17
N GLN A 168 -12.34 21.24 4.39
CA GLN A 168 -12.38 21.26 2.93
C GLN A 168 -12.84 19.92 2.33
N LEU A 169 -12.83 18.84 3.11
CA LEU A 169 -13.26 17.51 2.69
C LEU A 169 -14.76 17.27 2.92
N ALA A 170 -15.44 18.16 3.66
CA ALA A 170 -16.83 17.97 4.06
C ALA A 170 -17.79 17.78 2.87
N ASN A 171 -17.50 18.46 1.75
CA ASN A 171 -18.31 18.36 0.53
C ASN A 171 -17.67 17.46 -0.53
N LEU A 172 -16.65 16.67 -0.18
CA LEU A 172 -15.94 15.85 -1.16
C LEU A 172 -16.85 14.81 -1.83
N GLY A 173 -17.90 14.35 -1.15
CA GLY A 173 -18.88 13.40 -1.69
C GLY A 173 -20.07 14.05 -2.39
N THR A 174 -20.07 15.38 -2.61
CA THR A 174 -21.21 16.09 -3.21
C THR A 174 -20.79 17.17 -4.21
N ASP A 175 -19.72 17.90 -3.95
CA ASP A 175 -19.21 18.95 -4.82
C ASP A 175 -18.35 18.38 -5.96
N ARG A 176 -18.44 19.01 -7.13
CA ARG A 176 -17.56 18.71 -8.27
C ARG A 176 -16.09 18.99 -7.95
N PRO A 177 -15.13 18.29 -8.59
CA PRO A 177 -13.70 18.45 -8.31
C PRO A 177 -13.23 19.90 -8.34
N GLU A 178 -13.68 20.68 -9.33
CA GLU A 178 -13.22 22.07 -9.51
C GLU A 178 -13.61 22.96 -8.33
N ARG A 179 -14.76 22.71 -7.70
CA ARG A 179 -15.21 23.49 -6.53
C ARG A 179 -14.37 23.15 -5.29
N VAL A 180 -14.12 21.87 -5.04
CA VAL A 180 -13.31 21.41 -3.91
C VAL A 180 -11.86 21.91 -4.05
N VAL A 181 -11.29 21.80 -5.24
CA VAL A 181 -9.96 22.31 -5.57
C VAL A 181 -9.88 23.83 -5.35
N ALA A 182 -10.86 24.60 -5.84
CA ALA A 182 -10.87 26.05 -5.67
C ALA A 182 -11.02 26.49 -4.19
N ALA A 183 -11.88 25.82 -3.43
CA ALA A 183 -12.07 26.07 -1.99
C ALA A 183 -10.79 25.78 -1.20
N THR A 184 -10.20 24.61 -1.44
CA THR A 184 -8.95 24.20 -0.80
C THR A 184 -7.80 25.13 -1.20
N ALA A 185 -7.68 25.53 -2.47
CA ALA A 185 -6.65 26.47 -2.92
C ALA A 185 -6.79 27.86 -2.28
N LYS A 186 -8.02 28.30 -2.00
CA LYS A 186 -8.27 29.53 -1.22
C LYS A 186 -7.79 29.36 0.23
N PHE A 187 -8.08 28.21 0.86
CA PHE A 187 -7.59 27.89 2.19
C PHE A 187 -6.05 27.87 2.25
N LEU A 188 -5.38 27.20 1.31
CA LEU A 188 -3.91 27.14 1.25
C LEU A 188 -3.30 28.53 1.13
N ARG A 189 -3.84 29.39 0.26
CA ARG A 189 -3.38 30.79 0.14
C ARG A 189 -3.60 31.61 1.42
N SER A 190 -4.69 31.36 2.15
CA SER A 190 -4.97 32.06 3.41
C SER A 190 -4.03 31.66 4.56
N SER A 191 -3.32 30.54 4.43
CA SER A 191 -2.36 30.08 5.45
C SER A 191 -1.11 30.95 5.56
N GLY A 192 -0.83 31.79 4.54
CA GLY A 192 0.37 32.62 4.46
C GLY A 192 1.68 31.83 4.22
N LYS A 193 1.60 30.51 4.03
CA LYS A 193 2.77 29.66 3.75
C LYS A 193 3.08 29.63 2.24
N PRO A 194 4.37 29.49 1.86
CA PRO A 194 4.75 29.22 0.47
C PRO A 194 4.07 27.97 -0.08
N MET A 195 3.56 28.03 -1.31
CA MET A 195 2.80 26.93 -1.93
C MET A 195 3.65 25.69 -2.20
N ASP A 196 4.93 25.88 -2.53
CA ASP A 196 5.93 24.81 -2.70
C ASP A 196 6.20 24.06 -1.39
N GLN A 197 6.24 24.78 -0.26
CA GLN A 197 6.35 24.19 1.06
C GLN A 197 5.09 23.38 1.41
N LEU A 198 3.91 23.92 1.12
CA LEU A 198 2.64 23.21 1.33
C LEU A 198 2.55 21.95 0.47
N ALA A 199 2.94 22.02 -0.80
CA ALA A 199 2.98 20.87 -1.70
C ALA A 199 3.97 19.81 -1.20
N SER A 200 5.17 20.21 -0.78
CA SER A 200 6.16 19.27 -0.23
C SER A 200 5.65 18.59 1.04
N GLY A 201 5.02 19.34 1.95
CA GLY A 201 4.35 18.80 3.13
C GLY A 201 3.22 17.84 2.79
N GLY A 202 2.40 18.17 1.79
CA GLY A 202 1.36 17.28 1.27
C GLY A 202 1.91 15.95 0.75
N LYS A 203 3.02 15.96 0.01
CA LYS A 203 3.66 14.73 -0.52
C LYS A 203 4.14 13.82 0.61
N VAL A 204 4.79 14.42 1.62
CA VAL A 204 5.21 13.70 2.83
C VAL A 204 4.00 13.07 3.51
N CYS A 205 2.96 13.86 3.80
CA CYS A 205 1.78 13.40 4.52
C CYS A 205 0.92 12.39 3.76
N LEU A 206 0.88 12.46 2.42
CA LEU A 206 0.24 11.45 1.60
C LEU A 206 0.92 10.08 1.79
N GLY A 207 2.25 10.03 1.71
CA GLY A 207 2.99 8.78 1.92
C GLY A 207 2.96 8.30 3.37
N VAL A 208 2.98 9.22 4.35
CA VAL A 208 2.77 8.88 5.78
C VAL A 208 1.40 8.22 5.96
N GLY A 209 0.33 8.84 5.43
CA GLY A 209 -1.03 8.32 5.52
C GLY A 209 -1.13 6.90 5.00
N TYR A 210 -0.53 6.61 3.84
CA TYR A 210 -0.49 5.24 3.32
C TYR A 210 0.38 4.28 4.13
N ARG A 211 1.50 4.76 4.70
CA ARG A 211 2.39 3.94 5.52
C ARG A 211 1.73 3.52 6.83
N ILE A 212 0.96 4.41 7.46
CA ILE A 212 0.26 4.14 8.73
C ILE A 212 -1.18 3.68 8.55
N ASP A 213 -1.64 3.54 7.30
CA ASP A 213 -3.01 3.18 6.95
C ASP A 213 -4.07 4.14 7.50
N ASP A 214 -3.77 5.44 7.47
CA ASP A 214 -4.71 6.52 7.80
C ASP A 214 -5.33 7.06 6.49
N PRO A 215 -6.56 6.61 6.13
CA PRO A 215 -7.16 6.99 4.86
C PRO A 215 -7.58 8.47 4.84
N GLN A 216 -7.85 9.10 5.99
CA GLN A 216 -8.19 10.51 6.08
C GLN A 216 -6.97 11.38 5.79
N MET A 217 -5.81 11.02 6.35
CA MET A 217 -4.55 11.71 6.11
C MET A 217 -4.14 11.61 4.64
N ALA A 218 -4.25 10.42 4.04
CA ALA A 218 -3.95 10.23 2.63
C ALA A 218 -4.90 11.06 1.73
N LEU A 219 -6.22 10.98 1.99
CA LEU A 219 -7.23 11.71 1.23
C LEU A 219 -7.06 13.23 1.34
N GLY A 220 -6.90 13.75 2.56
CA GLY A 220 -6.69 15.18 2.80
C GLY A 220 -5.42 15.70 2.13
N SER A 221 -4.35 14.91 2.15
CA SER A 221 -3.10 15.24 1.48
C SER A 221 -3.26 15.26 -0.05
N ALA A 222 -3.99 14.31 -0.63
CA ALA A 222 -4.26 14.28 -2.08
C ALA A 222 -5.10 15.48 -2.55
N VAL A 223 -6.14 15.87 -1.79
CA VAL A 223 -6.93 17.07 -2.09
C VAL A 223 -6.08 18.33 -1.97
N LEU A 224 -5.25 18.43 -0.93
CA LEU A 224 -4.30 19.55 -0.76
C LEU A 224 -3.34 19.65 -1.94
N LEU A 225 -2.74 18.53 -2.37
CA LEU A 225 -1.79 18.51 -3.48
C LEU A 225 -2.41 18.90 -4.81
N THR A 226 -3.63 18.39 -5.06
CA THR A 226 -4.41 18.78 -6.24
C THR A 226 -4.66 20.30 -6.22
N ALA A 227 -5.08 20.84 -5.07
CA ALA A 227 -5.32 22.26 -4.88
C ALA A 227 -4.04 23.13 -4.90
N ALA A 228 -2.88 22.52 -4.66
CA ALA A 228 -1.58 23.17 -4.77
C ALA A 228 -1.10 23.31 -6.22
N GLY A 229 -1.81 22.73 -7.19
CA GLY A 229 -1.53 22.81 -8.63
C GLY A 229 -1.02 21.51 -9.23
N ASP A 230 -0.69 20.51 -8.41
CA ASP A 230 -0.31 19.17 -8.89
C ASP A 230 -1.59 18.35 -9.17
N LEU A 231 -2.36 18.76 -10.19
CA LEU A 231 -3.69 18.21 -10.49
C LEU A 231 -3.70 16.68 -10.71
N GLY A 232 -2.58 16.08 -11.08
CA GLY A 232 -2.43 14.63 -11.21
C GLY A 232 -2.71 13.85 -9.91
N TYR A 233 -2.59 14.48 -8.73
CA TYR A 233 -3.00 13.86 -7.46
C TYR A 233 -4.51 13.68 -7.31
N GLY A 234 -5.32 14.28 -8.19
CA GLY A 234 -6.76 14.01 -8.25
C GLY A 234 -7.07 12.53 -8.54
N GLU A 235 -6.12 11.79 -9.13
CA GLU A 235 -6.21 10.35 -9.32
C GLU A 235 -6.43 9.62 -7.98
N ILE A 236 -5.66 9.98 -6.95
CA ILE A 236 -5.78 9.41 -5.60
C ILE A 236 -7.16 9.72 -5.00
N VAL A 237 -7.62 10.96 -5.13
CA VAL A 237 -8.93 11.37 -4.61
C VAL A 237 -10.04 10.52 -5.24
N GLY A 238 -9.97 10.30 -6.55
CA GLY A 238 -10.92 9.45 -7.24
C GLY A 238 -10.86 7.99 -6.81
N HIS A 239 -9.68 7.40 -6.61
CA HIS A 239 -9.59 6.04 -6.07
C HIS A 239 -10.17 5.92 -4.65
N HIS A 240 -9.93 6.91 -3.78
CA HIS A 240 -10.53 6.92 -2.45
C HIS A 240 -12.06 7.00 -2.50
N LEU A 241 -12.62 7.82 -3.39
CA LEU A 241 -14.07 7.90 -3.61
C LEU A 241 -14.64 6.59 -4.19
N ARG A 242 -13.95 5.93 -5.13
CA ARG A 242 -14.42 4.67 -5.71
C ARG A 242 -14.45 3.54 -4.67
N GLU A 243 -13.40 3.44 -3.87
CA GLU A 243 -13.25 2.33 -2.91
C GLU A 243 -13.85 2.61 -1.53
N GLY A 244 -14.22 3.86 -1.24
CA GLY A 244 -14.72 4.25 0.08
C GLY A 244 -13.62 4.43 1.14
N PHE A 245 -12.38 4.75 0.74
CA PHE A 245 -11.28 4.97 1.68
C PHE A 245 -11.36 6.36 2.30
N GLY A 246 -11.68 6.44 3.58
CA GLY A 246 -11.71 7.73 4.29
C GLY A 246 -12.87 8.64 3.84
N VAL A 247 -13.93 8.06 3.29
CA VAL A 247 -15.16 8.77 2.96
C VAL A 247 -16.35 8.03 3.57
N ALA A 248 -17.44 8.74 3.83
CA ALA A 248 -18.62 8.13 4.45
C ALA A 248 -19.29 7.07 3.55
N GLN A 249 -19.21 7.26 2.23
CA GLN A 249 -19.78 6.37 1.23
C GLN A 249 -18.95 6.42 -0.04
N ALA A 250 -18.80 5.28 -0.71
CA ALA A 250 -18.17 5.23 -2.03
C ALA A 250 -19.06 5.91 -3.09
N ASP A 251 -18.44 6.66 -4.00
CA ASP A 251 -19.09 7.35 -5.12
C ASP A 251 -18.29 7.15 -6.41
N PRO A 252 -18.62 6.11 -7.21
CA PRO A 252 -17.92 5.80 -8.45
C PRO A 252 -18.07 6.89 -9.52
N GLN A 253 -19.17 7.65 -9.51
CA GLN A 253 -19.40 8.70 -10.51
C GLN A 253 -18.47 9.89 -10.25
N LEU A 254 -18.47 10.39 -9.02
CA LEU A 254 -17.59 11.49 -8.64
C LEU A 254 -16.12 11.07 -8.69
N ALA A 255 -15.81 9.81 -8.35
CA ALA A 255 -14.50 9.23 -8.57
C ALA A 255 -14.03 9.36 -10.02
N GLY A 256 -14.90 9.02 -10.99
CA GLY A 256 -14.62 9.16 -12.42
C GLY A 256 -14.30 10.60 -12.83
N ASP A 257 -15.00 11.59 -12.27
CA ASP A 257 -14.74 13.01 -12.53
C ASP A 257 -13.36 13.45 -12.03
N TRP A 258 -12.96 13.01 -10.83
CA TRP A 258 -11.63 13.29 -10.27
C TRP A 258 -10.49 12.67 -11.08
N ILE A 259 -10.63 11.39 -11.46
CA ILE A 259 -9.59 10.68 -12.24
C ILE A 259 -9.48 11.29 -13.63
N ARG A 260 -10.61 11.60 -14.27
CA ARG A 260 -10.62 12.25 -15.59
C ARG A 260 -9.94 13.62 -15.55
N MET A 261 -10.21 14.43 -14.52
CA MET A 261 -9.52 15.71 -14.32
C MET A 261 -8.01 15.51 -14.19
N ALA A 262 -7.57 14.55 -13.36
CA ALA A 262 -6.16 14.26 -13.15
C ALA A 262 -5.44 13.79 -14.42
N VAL A 263 -6.04 12.84 -15.15
CA VAL A 263 -5.49 12.33 -16.40
C VAL A 263 -5.40 13.43 -17.46
N ASN A 264 -6.46 14.23 -17.63
CA ASN A 264 -6.47 15.34 -18.58
C ASN A 264 -5.40 16.39 -18.24
N ALA A 265 -5.18 16.70 -16.96
CA ALA A 265 -4.18 17.67 -16.56
C ALA A 265 -2.77 17.25 -16.96
N VAL A 266 -2.44 15.96 -16.79
CA VAL A 266 -1.12 15.42 -17.14
C VAL A 266 -0.96 15.36 -18.67
N GLN A 267 -2.00 14.93 -19.39
CA GLN A 267 -2.00 14.90 -20.86
C GLN A 267 -1.83 16.30 -21.49
N ASN A 268 -2.31 17.35 -20.81
CA ASN A 268 -2.17 18.73 -21.24
C ASN A 268 -0.85 19.40 -20.79
N GLY A 269 0.14 18.62 -20.35
CA GLY A 269 1.47 19.13 -19.97
C GLY A 269 1.60 19.57 -18.52
N GLY A 270 0.66 19.19 -17.64
CA GLY A 270 0.79 19.37 -16.20
C GLY A 270 1.90 18.50 -15.59
N ASN A 271 2.15 18.71 -14.30
CA ASN A 271 3.17 17.97 -13.57
C ASN A 271 2.87 16.47 -13.54
N VAL A 272 3.88 15.66 -13.89
CA VAL A 272 3.82 14.20 -13.78
C VAL A 272 4.06 13.81 -12.33
N VAL A 273 3.09 13.14 -11.72
CA VAL A 273 3.14 12.67 -10.33
C VAL A 273 2.80 11.18 -10.29
N LEU A 274 2.96 10.52 -9.13
CA LEU A 274 2.48 9.15 -8.91
C LEU A 274 3.03 8.10 -9.91
N GLY A 275 4.18 8.37 -10.55
CA GLY A 275 4.73 7.50 -11.58
C GLY A 275 3.88 7.43 -12.85
N GLN A 276 3.08 8.46 -13.15
CA GLN A 276 2.29 8.52 -14.37
C GLN A 276 3.20 8.46 -15.61
N THR A 277 2.91 7.50 -16.48
CA THR A 277 3.51 7.35 -17.81
C THR A 277 2.41 7.34 -18.86
N PRO A 278 2.72 7.57 -20.15
CA PRO A 278 1.72 7.48 -21.21
C PRO A 278 0.95 6.15 -21.20
N ASP A 279 1.63 5.02 -20.98
CA ASP A 279 1.00 3.70 -20.90
C ASP A 279 0.03 3.60 -19.70
N ARG A 280 0.44 4.13 -18.55
CA ARG A 280 -0.38 4.14 -17.33
C ARG A 280 -1.65 4.97 -17.50
N LEU A 281 -1.50 6.15 -18.11
CA LEU A 281 -2.63 7.02 -18.45
C LEU A 281 -3.54 6.37 -19.50
N ALA A 282 -3.00 5.58 -20.43
CA ALA A 282 -3.80 4.83 -21.38
C ALA A 282 -4.64 3.74 -20.70
N VAL A 283 -4.07 2.99 -19.74
CA VAL A 283 -4.84 2.01 -18.92
C VAL A 283 -5.95 2.70 -18.13
N LEU A 284 -5.66 3.82 -17.45
CA LEU A 284 -6.67 4.59 -16.72
C LEU A 284 -7.83 5.04 -17.64
N ASN A 285 -7.52 5.56 -18.84
CA ASN A 285 -8.54 5.97 -19.81
C ASN A 285 -9.37 4.80 -20.32
N GLU A 286 -8.74 3.67 -20.64
CA GLU A 286 -9.44 2.49 -21.13
C GLU A 286 -10.37 1.92 -20.06
N ALA A 287 -9.89 1.78 -18.83
CA ALA A 287 -10.68 1.29 -17.71
C ALA A 287 -11.84 2.23 -17.33
N MET A 288 -11.62 3.56 -17.33
CA MET A 288 -12.70 4.53 -17.11
C MET A 288 -13.82 4.45 -18.16
N ASN A 289 -13.53 3.96 -19.37
CA ASN A 289 -14.50 3.81 -20.45
C ASN A 289 -15.14 2.40 -20.50
N GLY A 290 -14.89 1.56 -19.48
CA GLY A 290 -15.47 0.22 -19.39
C GLY A 290 -14.64 -0.89 -20.05
N GLY A 291 -13.44 -0.58 -20.56
CA GLY A 291 -12.55 -1.57 -21.16
C GLY A 291 -12.98 -1.99 -22.57
N GLY A 292 -12.03 -2.41 -23.40
CA GLY A 292 -12.29 -2.84 -24.79
C GLY A 292 -13.02 -4.19 -24.93
N GLY A 293 -13.55 -4.74 -23.84
CA GLY A 293 -14.29 -5.99 -23.84
C GLY A 293 -15.77 -5.75 -24.08
N THR A 294 -16.25 -5.99 -25.29
CA THR A 294 -17.64 -6.44 -25.48
C THR A 294 -17.82 -7.76 -24.74
N GLY A 295 -18.03 -7.69 -23.43
CA GLY A 295 -18.55 -8.76 -22.60
C GLY A 295 -20.03 -8.95 -22.91
N GLY A 296 -20.32 -9.37 -24.14
CA GLY A 296 -21.59 -10.01 -24.42
C GLY A 296 -21.66 -11.26 -23.55
N LEU A 297 -22.61 -11.29 -22.63
CA LEU A 297 -22.99 -12.53 -21.95
C LEU A 297 -23.17 -13.62 -23.03
N PRO A 298 -22.62 -14.83 -22.86
CA PRO A 298 -22.92 -15.92 -23.78
C PRO A 298 -24.43 -16.17 -23.74
N THR A 299 -25.12 -15.78 -24.80
CA THR A 299 -26.52 -16.15 -24.99
C THR A 299 -26.54 -17.63 -25.37
N PHE A 300 -26.91 -18.48 -24.42
CA PHE A 300 -27.18 -19.89 -24.71
C PHE A 300 -28.42 -19.96 -25.62
N PRO A 301 -28.35 -20.66 -26.77
CA PRO A 301 -29.53 -20.86 -27.61
C PRO A 301 -30.55 -21.68 -26.81
N SER A 302 -31.77 -21.15 -26.68
CA SER A 302 -32.89 -21.89 -26.12
C SER A 302 -33.16 -23.10 -27.02
N ALA A 303 -33.11 -24.30 -26.43
CA ALA A 303 -33.49 -25.53 -27.12
C ALA A 303 -34.91 -25.37 -27.65
N SER A 304 -35.04 -25.41 -28.98
CA SER A 304 -36.33 -25.56 -29.65
C SER A 304 -36.84 -26.96 -29.30
N GLY A 305 -37.97 -27.01 -28.58
CA GLY A 305 -38.66 -28.26 -28.34
C GLY A 305 -39.37 -28.71 -29.61
N ASP A 306 -39.10 -29.96 -30.00
CA ASP A 306 -39.97 -30.81 -30.81
C ASP A 306 -40.44 -31.98 -29.92
#